data_AF-I6B277-F1
#
_entry.id   AF-I6B277-F1
#
_cell.length_a   1.000
_cell.length_b   1.000
_cell.length_c   1.000
_cell.angle_alpha   90.00
_cell.angle_beta   90.00
_cell.angle_gamma   90.00
#
_symmetry.space_group_name_H-M   'P 1'
#
loop_
_entity.id
_entity.type
_entity.pdbx_description
1 polymer ?
#
loop_
_entity_poly.entity_id
_entity_poly.type
_entity_poly.pdbx_seq_one_letter_code
_entity_poly.pdbx_strand_id
1 'polypeptide(L)'
;MNTFRYSDPSGIRIRSGARLAGFTLIELLTVITIIGILAAIIIPTVGKVRSSARRAQCASNLRQLHVGIIMYATDNRDMIIPCYNRETNMNWYRQGSPLAPYFGSPRAFMQVLVCPENRSDAPMNPQDSHGNWVYNDYGYPYTVNGYVLRNDTKNGPPARLAELRTATQIVMMTDSAKGDDWGASFTTETDSRIGAIHAGKLNVLWCDGHVTLLDDKNNLKDRILRQ
;
A
#
# COMPACT_ATOMS: atom_id res chain seq x y z
N MET A 1 46.18 -69.64 -51.04
CA MET A 1 46.65 -68.48 -51.83
C MET A 1 45.65 -67.35 -51.67
N ASN A 2 46.18 -66.13 -51.63
CA ASN A 2 45.52 -64.82 -51.53
C ASN A 2 45.03 -64.33 -50.16
N THR A 3 45.99 -63.65 -49.53
CA THR A 3 45.83 -62.40 -48.79
C THR A 3 45.02 -61.36 -49.59
N PHE A 4 44.08 -60.67 -48.95
CA PHE A 4 43.78 -59.28 -49.30
C PHE A 4 43.56 -58.47 -48.02
N ARG A 5 44.48 -57.53 -47.82
CA ARG A 5 44.46 -56.50 -46.78
C ARG A 5 43.37 -55.49 -47.12
N TYR A 6 42.55 -55.11 -46.14
CA TYR A 6 41.84 -53.84 -46.20
C TYR A 6 42.49 -52.88 -45.19
N SER A 7 43.07 -51.83 -45.75
CA SER A 7 43.70 -50.71 -45.04
C SER A 7 42.62 -49.66 -44.84
N ASP A 8 42.23 -49.38 -43.59
CA ASP A 8 41.42 -48.20 -43.25
C ASP A 8 42.34 -47.09 -42.70
N PRO A 9 42.43 -45.93 -43.39
CA PRO A 9 43.19 -44.78 -42.92
C PRO A 9 42.22 -43.70 -42.40
N SER A 10 41.85 -43.75 -41.13
CA SER A 10 41.35 -42.55 -40.46
C SER A 10 41.80 -42.49 -39.02
N GLY A 11 43.02 -41.97 -38.84
CA GLY A 11 43.58 -41.62 -37.54
C GLY A 11 42.75 -40.51 -36.89
N ILE A 12 41.92 -40.87 -35.92
CA ILE A 12 41.35 -39.94 -34.95
C ILE A 12 42.52 -39.37 -34.13
N ARG A 13 42.97 -38.17 -34.50
CA ARG A 13 43.89 -37.37 -33.67
C ARG A 13 43.09 -36.77 -32.52
N ILE A 14 43.07 -37.46 -31.37
CA ILE A 14 42.64 -36.84 -30.11
C ILE A 14 43.65 -35.71 -29.82
N ARG A 15 43.20 -34.45 -29.98
CA ARG A 15 43.99 -33.30 -29.56
C ARG A 15 44.11 -33.34 -28.04
N SER A 16 45.25 -33.80 -27.56
CA SER A 16 45.69 -33.66 -26.18
C SER A 16 45.76 -32.18 -25.82
N GLY A 17 45.09 -31.78 -24.73
CA GLY A 17 45.43 -30.54 -24.03
C GLY A 17 44.37 -29.44 -23.97
N ALA A 18 43.10 -29.76 -23.75
CA ALA A 18 42.28 -28.83 -22.97
C ALA A 18 42.73 -28.96 -21.51
N ARG A 19 43.68 -28.13 -21.07
CA ARG A 19 44.03 -28.04 -19.65
C ARG A 19 42.77 -27.60 -18.91
N LEU A 20 42.18 -28.51 -18.14
CA LEU A 20 41.19 -28.15 -17.13
C LEU A 20 41.94 -27.27 -16.12
N ALA A 21 41.70 -25.95 -16.20
CA ALA A 21 42.19 -25.02 -15.21
C ALA A 21 41.55 -25.37 -13.87
N GLY A 22 42.34 -25.90 -12.94
CA GLY A 22 41.89 -26.15 -11.58
C GLY A 22 41.75 -24.82 -10.84
N PHE A 23 40.60 -24.63 -10.18
CA PHE A 23 40.38 -23.48 -9.30
C PHE A 23 41.33 -23.55 -8.11
N THR A 24 42.04 -22.47 -7.82
CA THR A 24 42.87 -22.38 -6.61
C THR A 24 42.00 -22.02 -5.40
N LEU A 25 42.40 -22.47 -4.21
CA LEU A 25 41.70 -22.12 -2.96
C LEU A 25 41.63 -20.61 -2.74
N ILE A 26 42.64 -19.86 -3.17
CA ILE A 26 42.69 -18.39 -3.03
C ILE A 26 41.70 -17.68 -3.97
N GLU A 27 41.51 -18.17 -5.19
CA GLU A 27 40.50 -17.63 -6.11
C GLU A 27 39.10 -17.83 -5.55
N LEU A 28 38.80 -18.99 -4.97
CA LEU A 28 37.50 -19.23 -4.34
C LEU A 28 37.31 -18.39 -3.07
N LEU A 29 38.35 -18.29 -2.23
CA LEU A 29 38.32 -17.54 -0.98
C LEU A 29 38.08 -16.04 -1.22
N THR A 30 38.83 -15.44 -2.14
CA THR A 30 38.69 -14.00 -2.45
C THR A 30 37.30 -13.67 -2.99
N VAL A 31 36.71 -14.54 -3.81
CA VAL A 31 35.34 -14.35 -4.35
C VAL A 31 34.30 -14.35 -3.24
N ILE A 32 34.33 -15.33 -2.32
CA ILE A 32 33.37 -15.36 -1.22
C ILE A 32 33.58 -14.17 -0.26
N THR A 33 34.82 -13.72 -0.07
CA THR A 33 35.11 -12.52 0.72
C THR A 33 34.48 -11.28 0.08
N ILE A 34 34.64 -11.09 -1.23
CA ILE A 34 34.06 -9.94 -1.94
C ILE A 34 32.53 -10.02 -1.92
N ILE A 35 31.92 -11.18 -2.19
CA ILE A 35 30.46 -11.37 -2.09
C ILE A 35 29.96 -11.05 -0.68
N GLY A 36 30.69 -11.49 0.35
CA GLY A 36 30.36 -11.21 1.75
C GLY A 36 30.36 -9.72 2.07
N ILE A 37 31.37 -8.97 1.61
CA ILE A 37 31.46 -7.52 1.79
C ILE A 37 30.29 -6.82 1.07
N LEU A 38 30.00 -7.20 -0.18
CA LEU A 38 28.90 -6.62 -0.96
C LEU A 38 27.54 -6.91 -0.30
N ALA A 39 27.30 -8.15 0.13
CA ALA A 39 26.08 -8.55 0.81
C ALA A 39 25.87 -7.77 2.12
N ALA A 40 26.94 -7.58 2.92
CA ALA A 40 26.87 -6.84 4.18
C ALA A 40 26.39 -5.39 4.00
N ILE A 41 26.72 -4.75 2.88
CA ILE A 41 26.29 -3.37 2.57
C ILE A 41 24.87 -3.34 1.98
N ILE A 42 24.51 -4.33 1.15
CA ILE A 42 23.23 -4.36 0.43
C ILE A 42 22.06 -4.69 1.35
N ILE A 43 22.22 -5.68 2.25
CA ILE A 43 21.13 -6.17 3.12
C ILE A 43 20.45 -5.04 3.94
N PRO A 44 21.17 -4.19 4.70
CA PRO A 44 20.53 -3.11 5.47
C PRO A 44 19.90 -2.03 4.58
N THR A 45 20.43 -1.85 3.37
CA THR A 45 19.96 -0.82 2.43
C THR A 45 18.64 -1.21 1.77
N VAL A 46 18.49 -2.49 1.39
CA VAL A 46 17.27 -2.99 0.74
C VAL A 46 16.04 -2.84 1.64
N GLY A 47 16.17 -3.00 2.95
CA GLY A 47 15.07 -2.79 3.90
C GLY A 47 14.52 -1.36 3.86
N LYS A 48 15.42 -0.36 3.89
CA LYS A 48 15.06 1.07 3.81
C LYS A 48 14.44 1.46 2.46
N VAL A 49 14.95 0.87 1.37
CA VAL A 49 14.39 1.11 0.03
C VAL A 49 12.97 0.56 -0.06
N ARG A 50 12.73 -0.65 0.45
CA ARG A 50 11.39 -1.27 0.47
C ARG A 50 10.39 -0.44 1.28
N SER A 51 10.74 0.03 2.48
CA SER A 51 9.82 0.87 3.27
C SER A 51 9.52 2.21 2.58
N SER A 52 10.51 2.84 1.95
CA SER A 52 10.29 4.06 1.16
C SER A 52 9.35 3.82 -0.02
N ALA A 53 9.52 2.70 -0.74
CA ALA A 53 8.65 2.31 -1.85
C ALA A 53 7.20 2.04 -1.40
N ARG A 54 7.03 1.32 -0.26
CA ARG A 54 5.72 1.07 0.33
C ARG A 54 5.03 2.36 0.77
N ARG A 55 5.76 3.29 1.37
CA ARG A 55 5.26 4.63 1.70
C ARG A 55 4.81 5.40 0.44
N ALA A 56 5.62 5.39 -0.63
CA ALA A 56 5.24 6.01 -1.90
C ALA A 56 3.94 5.39 -2.47
N GLN A 57 3.77 4.08 -2.33
CA GLN A 57 2.54 3.39 -2.68
C GLN A 57 1.35 3.83 -1.79
N CYS A 58 1.51 3.95 -0.46
CA CYS A 58 0.43 4.44 0.41
C CYS A 58 0.02 5.88 0.03
N ALA A 59 0.97 6.75 -0.33
CA ALA A 59 0.67 8.09 -0.84
C ALA A 59 -0.08 8.05 -2.19
N SER A 60 0.28 7.13 -3.10
CA SER A 60 -0.45 6.90 -4.34
C SER A 60 -1.89 6.42 -4.09
N ASN A 61 -2.07 5.48 -3.15
CA ASN A 61 -3.38 4.96 -2.78
C ASN A 61 -4.29 6.07 -2.24
N LEU A 62 -3.77 6.95 -1.36
CA LEU A 62 -4.51 8.13 -0.88
C LEU A 62 -4.97 9.05 -2.01
N ARG A 63 -4.12 9.30 -3.01
CA ARG A 63 -4.52 10.08 -4.19
C ARG A 63 -5.60 9.39 -5.01
N GLN A 64 -5.52 8.07 -5.18
CA GLN A 64 -6.57 7.32 -5.87
C GLN A 64 -7.91 7.38 -5.12
N LEU A 65 -7.88 7.30 -3.78
CA LEU A 65 -9.07 7.50 -2.94
C LEU A 65 -9.66 8.89 -3.11
N HIS A 66 -8.81 9.93 -3.11
CA HIS A 66 -9.23 11.29 -3.37
C HIS A 66 -9.94 11.42 -4.72
N VAL A 67 -9.33 10.91 -5.80
CA VAL A 67 -9.94 10.93 -7.15
C VAL A 67 -11.32 10.25 -7.13
N GLY A 68 -11.44 9.08 -6.50
CA GLY A 68 -12.73 8.40 -6.36
C GLY A 68 -13.77 9.23 -5.60
N ILE A 69 -13.38 9.94 -4.55
CA ILE A 69 -14.26 10.85 -3.79
C ILE A 69 -14.74 12.02 -4.66
N ILE A 70 -13.86 12.62 -5.45
CA ILE A 70 -14.21 13.72 -6.34
C ILE A 70 -15.14 13.26 -7.48
N MET A 71 -14.87 12.08 -8.06
CA MET A 71 -15.75 11.48 -9.06
C MET A 71 -17.14 11.21 -8.48
N TYR A 72 -17.21 10.62 -7.29
CA TYR A 72 -18.48 10.42 -6.57
C TYR A 72 -19.22 11.75 -6.36
N ALA A 73 -18.53 12.78 -5.86
CA ALA A 73 -19.15 14.07 -5.60
C ALA A 73 -19.71 14.71 -6.89
N THR A 74 -18.97 14.59 -8.00
CA THR A 74 -19.39 15.08 -9.32
C THR A 74 -20.71 14.43 -9.75
N ASP A 75 -20.86 13.11 -9.57
CA ASP A 75 -22.09 12.40 -9.93
C ASP A 75 -23.24 12.63 -8.94
N ASN A 76 -22.94 13.00 -7.69
CA ASN A 76 -23.90 13.08 -6.58
C ASN A 76 -24.20 14.52 -6.16
N ARG A 77 -24.39 15.43 -7.12
CA ARG A 77 -24.77 16.84 -6.87
C ARG A 77 -23.81 17.57 -5.94
N ASP A 78 -22.51 17.35 -6.13
CA ASP A 78 -21.41 17.91 -5.36
C ASP A 78 -21.31 17.40 -3.91
N MET A 79 -22.07 16.35 -3.54
CA MET A 79 -22.04 15.78 -2.19
C MET A 79 -20.90 14.78 -2.05
N ILE A 80 -20.02 15.02 -1.08
CA ILE A 80 -18.96 14.09 -0.71
C ILE A 80 -19.60 12.83 -0.11
N ILE A 81 -18.98 11.67 -0.31
CA ILE A 81 -19.45 10.43 0.30
C ILE A 81 -19.47 10.55 1.84
N PRO A 82 -20.54 10.07 2.53
CA PRO A 82 -20.52 9.99 3.98
C PRO A 82 -19.49 8.99 4.50
N CYS A 83 -18.90 9.23 5.67
CA CYS A 83 -18.07 8.20 6.31
C CYS A 83 -18.90 6.98 6.72
N TYR A 84 -20.15 7.20 7.10
CA TYR A 84 -21.13 6.18 7.44
C TYR A 84 -22.53 6.64 7.05
N ASN A 85 -23.28 5.74 6.43
CA ASN A 85 -24.70 5.89 6.12
C ASN A 85 -25.50 4.84 6.90
N ARG A 86 -26.44 5.28 7.73
CA ARG A 86 -27.24 4.41 8.60
C ARG A 86 -28.43 3.77 7.89
N GLU A 87 -29.00 4.45 6.90
CA GLU A 87 -30.12 3.93 6.11
C GLU A 87 -29.73 2.67 5.34
N THR A 88 -28.53 2.68 4.76
CA THR A 88 -27.98 1.54 4.01
C THR A 88 -27.04 0.68 4.84
N ASN A 89 -26.68 1.11 6.05
CA ASN A 89 -25.66 0.49 6.91
C ASN A 89 -24.29 0.35 6.18
N MET A 90 -23.95 1.33 5.35
CA MET A 90 -22.75 1.32 4.52
C MET A 90 -21.68 2.27 5.07
N ASN A 91 -20.42 1.88 4.95
CA ASN A 91 -19.26 2.69 5.33
C ASN A 91 -18.39 2.98 4.11
N TRP A 92 -17.66 4.10 4.16
CA TRP A 92 -16.78 4.52 3.06
C TRP A 92 -15.70 3.49 2.69
N TYR A 93 -15.26 2.67 3.65
CA TYR A 93 -14.15 1.71 3.52
C TYR A 93 -14.58 0.26 3.25
N ARG A 94 -15.87 -0.04 3.14
CA ARG A 94 -16.34 -1.42 2.90
C ARG A 94 -16.39 -1.73 1.41
N GLN A 95 -16.31 -3.00 1.03
CA GLN A 95 -16.45 -3.42 -0.37
C GLN A 95 -17.72 -2.88 -1.04
N GLY A 96 -18.82 -2.80 -0.28
CA GLY A 96 -20.08 -2.23 -0.76
C GLY A 96 -20.07 -0.72 -0.91
N SER A 97 -19.04 0.00 -0.45
CA SER A 97 -18.97 1.46 -0.44
C SER A 97 -19.45 2.09 -1.76
N PRO A 98 -20.19 3.22 -1.71
CA PRO A 98 -20.51 4.00 -2.89
C PRO A 98 -19.29 4.44 -3.71
N LEU A 99 -18.07 4.37 -3.15
CA LEU A 99 -16.83 4.59 -3.89
C LEU A 99 -16.42 3.42 -4.79
N ALA A 100 -16.80 2.18 -4.47
CA ALA A 100 -16.30 0.98 -5.14
C ALA A 100 -16.48 1.00 -6.69
N PRO A 101 -17.58 1.52 -7.27
CA PRO A 101 -17.73 1.61 -8.73
C PRO A 101 -16.66 2.45 -9.43
N TYR A 102 -16.06 3.43 -8.73
CA TYR A 102 -15.05 4.33 -9.29
C TYR A 102 -13.65 3.73 -9.41
N PHE A 103 -13.47 2.49 -8.92
CA PHE A 103 -12.19 1.76 -8.94
C PHE A 103 -12.21 0.56 -9.90
N GLY A 104 -13.23 0.46 -10.76
CA GLY A 104 -13.37 -0.57 -11.79
C GLY A 104 -13.76 -1.97 -11.28
N SER A 105 -13.40 -2.33 -10.06
CA SER A 105 -13.93 -3.51 -9.38
C SER A 105 -13.89 -3.36 -7.86
N PRO A 106 -14.78 -4.04 -7.11
CA PRO A 106 -14.72 -4.02 -5.65
C PRO A 106 -13.39 -4.56 -5.11
N ARG A 107 -12.74 -5.51 -5.82
CA ARG A 107 -11.42 -6.04 -5.44
C ARG A 107 -10.32 -4.98 -5.57
N ALA A 108 -10.33 -4.21 -6.65
CA ALA A 108 -9.38 -3.12 -6.87
C ALA A 108 -9.55 -2.03 -5.80
N PHE A 109 -10.80 -1.68 -5.47
CA PHE A 109 -11.08 -0.75 -4.37
C PHE A 109 -10.47 -1.22 -3.03
N MET A 110 -10.68 -2.50 -2.68
CA MET A 110 -10.12 -3.07 -1.46
C MET A 110 -8.59 -3.08 -1.45
N GLN A 111 -7.94 -3.26 -2.61
CA GLN A 111 -6.47 -3.18 -2.69
C GLN A 111 -5.93 -1.77 -2.43
N VAL A 112 -6.65 -0.74 -2.87
CA VAL A 112 -6.29 0.67 -2.63
C VAL A 112 -6.48 1.04 -1.15
N LEU A 113 -7.49 0.46 -0.49
CA LEU A 113 -7.73 0.67 0.94
C LEU A 113 -6.68 0.05 1.86
N VAL A 114 -5.73 -0.73 1.35
CA VAL A 114 -4.66 -1.36 2.12
C VAL A 114 -3.36 -0.56 1.96
N CYS A 115 -2.70 -0.26 3.08
CA CYS A 115 -1.38 0.36 3.09
C CYS A 115 -0.33 -0.77 3.17
N PRO A 116 0.56 -0.90 2.17
CA PRO A 116 1.57 -1.95 2.14
C PRO A 116 2.60 -1.96 3.27
N GLU A 117 2.70 -0.89 4.07
CA GLU A 117 3.58 -0.86 5.25
C GLU A 117 2.93 -1.56 6.45
N ASN A 118 1.61 -1.37 6.63
CA ASN A 118 0.82 -2.05 7.65
C ASN A 118 0.21 -3.35 7.11
N ARG A 119 1.06 -4.19 6.48
CA ARG A 119 0.65 -5.52 6.02
C ARG A 119 0.66 -6.47 7.19
N SER A 120 -0.52 -6.88 7.61
CA SER A 120 -0.72 -8.18 8.24
C SER A 120 -0.46 -9.30 7.20
N ASP A 121 0.21 -10.37 7.63
CA ASP A 121 0.66 -11.46 6.76
C ASP A 121 -0.43 -12.43 6.30
N ALA A 122 -1.70 -12.21 6.68
CA ALA A 122 -2.73 -13.19 6.41
C ALA A 122 -3.46 -12.92 5.07
N PRO A 123 -3.92 -14.00 4.41
CA PRO A 123 -4.30 -13.96 3.01
C PRO A 123 -5.50 -13.03 2.82
N MET A 124 -5.48 -12.33 1.68
CA MET A 124 -6.60 -11.57 1.12
C MET A 124 -7.71 -12.53 0.67
N ASN A 125 -8.13 -13.46 1.54
CA ASN A 125 -9.26 -14.33 1.33
C ASN A 125 -10.45 -13.65 2.02
N PRO A 126 -11.30 -12.97 1.24
CA PRO A 126 -12.36 -12.14 1.79
C PRO A 126 -13.52 -12.99 2.29
N GLN A 127 -13.41 -14.33 2.33
CA GLN A 127 -14.46 -15.27 2.73
C GLN A 127 -13.90 -16.35 3.67
N ASP A 128 -14.66 -16.68 4.72
CA ASP A 128 -14.35 -17.77 5.63
C ASP A 128 -14.64 -19.12 4.97
N SER A 129 -14.34 -20.20 5.68
CA SER A 129 -14.69 -21.58 5.28
C SER A 129 -16.19 -21.84 5.14
N HIS A 130 -17.06 -20.87 5.45
CA HIS A 130 -18.51 -20.94 5.29
C HIS A 130 -19.02 -20.04 4.13
N GLY A 131 -18.13 -19.39 3.37
CA GLY A 131 -18.49 -18.50 2.27
C GLY A 131 -19.03 -17.13 2.73
N ASN A 132 -18.96 -16.83 4.04
CA ASN A 132 -19.30 -15.52 4.56
C ASN A 132 -18.14 -14.57 4.34
N TRP A 133 -18.44 -13.32 3.96
CA TRP A 133 -17.40 -12.33 3.79
C TRP A 133 -16.69 -12.05 5.13
N VAL A 134 -15.43 -12.45 5.24
CA VAL A 134 -14.58 -12.14 6.38
C VAL A 134 -14.21 -10.68 6.27
N TYR A 135 -14.70 -9.90 7.23
CA TYR A 135 -14.14 -8.60 7.50
C TYR A 135 -12.65 -8.79 7.69
N ASN A 136 -11.85 -8.08 6.92
CA ASN A 136 -10.42 -8.01 7.13
C ASN A 136 -10.20 -7.81 8.64
N ASP A 137 -9.74 -8.83 9.39
CA ASP A 137 -9.37 -8.75 10.82
C ASP A 137 -8.11 -7.89 11.03
N TYR A 138 -7.83 -7.04 10.04
CA TYR A 138 -6.64 -6.25 9.88
C TYR A 138 -7.06 -4.80 9.96
N GLY A 139 -6.43 -4.09 10.88
CA GLY A 139 -6.60 -2.67 11.02
C GLY A 139 -6.63 -1.95 9.68
N TYR A 140 -7.73 -1.24 9.42
CA TYR A 140 -7.82 -0.39 8.25
C TYR A 140 -6.76 0.70 8.37
N PRO A 141 -5.87 0.84 7.38
CA PRO A 141 -4.67 1.66 7.52
C PRO A 141 -4.94 3.15 7.30
N TYR A 142 -6.14 3.53 6.87
CA TYR A 142 -6.53 4.91 6.66
C TYR A 142 -7.75 5.27 7.50
N THR A 143 -7.81 6.52 7.96
CA THR A 143 -8.91 7.11 8.73
C THR A 143 -9.31 8.43 8.07
N VAL A 144 -10.61 8.77 8.09
CA VAL A 144 -11.16 9.94 7.38
C VAL A 144 -11.49 11.05 8.36
N ASN A 145 -11.45 12.31 7.93
CA ASN A 145 -11.95 13.41 8.75
C ASN A 145 -13.48 13.36 8.80
N GLY A 146 -14.05 13.13 9.99
CA GLY A 146 -15.50 13.01 10.20
C GLY A 146 -16.28 14.32 10.04
N TYR A 147 -15.61 15.47 10.00
CA TYR A 147 -16.25 16.75 9.68
C TYR A 147 -16.35 17.01 8.17
N VAL A 148 -15.46 16.38 7.38
CA VAL A 148 -15.49 16.42 5.90
C VAL A 148 -16.39 15.30 5.37
N LEU A 149 -16.03 14.05 5.65
CA LEU A 149 -16.86 12.89 5.34
C LEU A 149 -17.84 12.69 6.49
N ARG A 150 -18.91 13.48 6.52
CA ARG A 150 -19.88 13.49 7.62
C ARG A 150 -20.61 12.16 7.75
N ASN A 151 -21.02 11.86 8.98
CA ASN A 151 -21.97 10.81 9.27
C ASN A 151 -23.37 11.44 9.25
N ASP A 152 -24.28 10.83 8.49
CA ASP A 152 -25.66 11.28 8.28
C ASP A 152 -26.44 11.54 9.58
N THR A 153 -26.07 10.88 10.68
CA THR A 153 -26.77 10.96 11.97
C THR A 153 -26.05 11.73 13.06
N LYS A 154 -24.72 11.92 12.99
CA LYS A 154 -23.94 12.61 14.04
C LYS A 154 -23.53 14.03 13.67
N ASN A 155 -23.24 14.27 12.39
CA ASN A 155 -22.62 15.52 11.93
C ASN A 155 -23.44 16.21 10.83
N GLY A 156 -24.66 15.73 10.56
CA GLY A 156 -25.54 16.25 9.50
C GLY A 156 -25.31 15.58 8.14
N PRO A 157 -26.01 16.05 7.08
CA PRO A 157 -25.88 15.48 5.74
C PRO A 157 -24.44 15.62 5.22
N PRO A 158 -24.04 14.79 4.24
CA PRO A 158 -22.69 14.83 3.67
C PRO A 158 -22.33 16.23 3.18
N ALA A 159 -21.08 16.66 3.45
CA ALA A 159 -20.62 17.99 3.07
C ALA A 159 -20.56 18.13 1.54
N ARG A 160 -20.80 19.34 1.04
CA ARG A 160 -20.58 19.63 -0.38
C ARG A 160 -19.12 19.96 -0.63
N LEU A 161 -18.57 19.56 -1.76
CA LEU A 161 -17.19 19.89 -2.13
C LEU A 161 -17.01 21.42 -2.20
N ALA A 162 -18.01 22.14 -2.72
CA ALA A 162 -18.03 23.61 -2.75
C ALA A 162 -18.04 24.29 -1.36
N GLU A 163 -18.41 23.59 -0.29
CA GLU A 163 -18.38 24.14 1.08
C GLU A 163 -16.96 24.16 1.67
N LEU A 164 -16.01 23.44 1.08
CA LEU A 164 -14.63 23.36 1.55
C LEU A 164 -13.79 24.58 1.12
N ARG A 165 -14.10 25.75 1.69
CA ARG A 165 -13.46 27.05 1.36
C ARG A 165 -11.93 27.07 1.51
N THR A 166 -11.35 26.18 2.33
CA THR A 166 -9.90 26.09 2.58
C THR A 166 -9.36 24.67 2.36
N ALA A 167 -9.65 24.09 1.19
CA ALA A 167 -9.31 22.70 0.87
C ALA A 167 -7.81 22.33 1.05
N THR A 168 -6.89 23.28 0.85
CA THR A 168 -5.44 23.09 1.05
C THR A 168 -5.03 22.96 2.52
N GLN A 169 -5.87 23.42 3.46
CA GLN A 169 -5.57 23.45 4.89
C GLN A 169 -6.36 22.41 5.70
N ILE A 170 -7.39 21.82 5.10
CA ILE A 170 -8.28 20.85 5.76
C ILE A 170 -7.79 19.44 5.44
N VAL A 171 -7.58 18.65 6.50
CA VAL A 171 -7.28 17.23 6.36
C VAL A 171 -8.52 16.48 5.88
N MET A 172 -8.38 15.67 4.84
CA MET A 172 -9.42 14.76 4.37
C MET A 172 -9.23 13.34 4.94
N MET A 173 -8.02 12.79 4.85
CA MET A 173 -7.70 11.44 5.32
C MET A 173 -6.28 11.38 5.89
N THR A 174 -6.02 10.44 6.79
CA THR A 174 -4.67 10.15 7.29
C THR A 174 -4.44 8.66 7.40
N ASP A 175 -3.19 8.27 7.64
CA ASP A 175 -2.90 6.93 8.14
C ASP A 175 -3.51 6.70 9.54
N SER A 176 -3.84 5.44 9.85
CA SER A 176 -4.52 5.00 11.07
C SER A 176 -3.57 4.31 12.04
N ALA A 177 -3.75 4.55 13.35
CA ALA A 177 -2.99 3.95 14.46
C ALA A 177 -3.66 2.75 15.11
N LYS A 178 -4.98 2.57 14.94
CA LYS A 178 -5.76 1.57 15.68
C LYS A 178 -6.30 0.52 14.73
N GLY A 179 -5.99 -0.74 15.02
CA GLY A 179 -6.53 -1.88 14.29
C GLY A 179 -7.97 -2.25 14.66
N ASP A 180 -8.36 -1.87 15.88
CA ASP A 180 -9.57 -2.37 16.53
C ASP A 180 -10.78 -1.45 16.26
N ASP A 181 -10.51 -0.24 15.76
CA ASP A 181 -11.47 0.85 15.58
C ASP A 181 -11.63 1.15 14.08
N TRP A 182 -12.16 0.14 13.37
CA TRP A 182 -12.72 0.12 12.01
C TRP A 182 -12.63 1.41 11.20
N GLY A 183 -11.59 1.62 10.40
CA GLY A 183 -11.56 2.58 9.27
C GLY A 183 -12.18 3.94 9.61
N ALA A 184 -12.02 4.33 10.87
CA ALA A 184 -13.03 5.17 11.50
C ALA A 184 -12.84 6.60 11.02
N SER A 185 -13.86 7.43 11.22
CA SER A 185 -13.61 8.85 11.15
C SER A 185 -12.82 9.31 12.38
N PHE A 186 -11.89 10.23 12.22
CA PHE A 186 -11.36 11.02 13.32
C PHE A 186 -12.05 12.38 13.36
N THR A 187 -12.13 12.91 14.57
CA THR A 187 -12.53 14.27 14.90
C THR A 187 -11.51 14.82 15.90
N THR A 188 -11.68 16.05 16.34
CA THR A 188 -10.91 16.64 17.44
C THR A 188 -10.95 15.80 18.73
N GLU A 189 -12.02 15.01 18.93
CA GLU A 189 -12.23 14.17 20.11
C GLU A 189 -11.68 12.73 19.92
N THR A 190 -11.40 12.33 18.68
CA THR A 190 -11.01 10.95 18.32
C THR A 190 -9.68 10.90 17.56
N ASP A 191 -8.82 11.88 17.76
CA ASP A 191 -7.47 12.00 17.17
C ASP A 191 -6.50 10.86 17.55
N SER A 192 -6.87 10.05 18.55
CA SER A 192 -6.17 8.81 18.91
C SER A 192 -6.14 7.78 17.77
N ARG A 193 -7.00 7.93 16.76
CA ARG A 193 -7.08 7.09 15.57
C ARG A 193 -6.03 7.41 14.52
N ILE A 194 -5.45 8.60 14.54
CA ILE A 194 -4.40 9.01 13.60
C ILE A 194 -3.09 8.32 13.99
N GLY A 195 -2.43 7.66 13.03
CA GLY A 195 -1.25 6.83 13.31
C GLY A 195 -0.05 7.05 12.40
N ALA A 196 1.14 7.00 12.99
CA ALA A 196 2.41 7.21 12.31
C ALA A 196 3.08 5.88 11.91
N ILE A 197 2.45 5.17 10.98
CA ILE A 197 2.81 3.80 10.56
C ILE A 197 4.04 3.73 9.64
N HIS A 198 4.55 4.86 9.17
CA HIS A 198 5.71 4.93 8.27
C HIS A 198 6.98 5.33 9.01
N ALA A 199 7.48 4.41 9.85
CA ALA A 199 8.68 4.64 10.67
C ALA A 199 8.57 5.91 11.54
N GLY A 200 7.42 6.09 12.21
CA GLY A 200 7.14 7.27 13.03
C GLY A 200 6.64 8.48 12.26
N LYS A 201 6.35 8.34 10.96
CA LYS A 201 5.71 9.37 10.14
C LYS A 201 4.33 8.92 9.67
N LEU A 202 3.47 9.87 9.32
CA LEU A 202 2.15 9.61 8.72
C LEU A 202 1.95 10.37 7.41
N ASN A 203 1.22 9.76 6.48
CA ASN A 203 0.67 10.42 5.33
C ASN A 203 -0.63 11.13 5.71
N VAL A 204 -0.79 12.32 5.13
CA VAL A 204 -1.96 13.16 5.30
C VAL A 204 -2.42 13.59 3.92
N LEU A 205 -3.64 13.21 3.57
CA LEU A 205 -4.33 13.66 2.38
C LEU A 205 -5.15 14.90 2.72
N TRP A 206 -4.94 15.96 1.95
CA TRP A 206 -5.65 17.22 2.05
C TRP A 206 -6.86 17.24 1.11
N CYS A 207 -7.84 18.11 1.38
CA CYS A 207 -9.07 18.17 0.60
C CYS A 207 -8.87 18.66 -0.85
N ASP A 208 -7.73 19.21 -1.21
CA ASP A 208 -7.33 19.54 -2.58
C ASP A 208 -6.58 18.40 -3.30
N GLY A 209 -6.36 17.27 -2.63
CA GLY A 209 -5.76 16.06 -3.19
C GLY A 209 -4.25 15.94 -3.03
N HIS A 210 -3.56 16.95 -2.50
CA HIS A 210 -2.13 16.77 -2.20
C HIS A 210 -1.93 15.87 -0.98
N VAL A 211 -0.80 15.17 -0.95
CA VAL A 211 -0.42 14.28 0.16
C VAL A 211 0.88 14.77 0.75
N THR A 212 0.88 15.03 2.05
CA THR A 212 2.08 15.40 2.81
C THR A 212 2.45 14.31 3.79
N LEU A 213 3.73 14.26 4.12
CA LEU A 213 4.25 13.40 5.17
C LEU A 213 4.53 14.25 6.41
N LEU A 214 3.98 13.87 7.56
CA LEU A 214 4.20 14.55 8.83
C LEU A 214 4.90 13.65 9.84
N ASP A 215 5.71 14.27 10.70
CA ASP A 215 6.46 13.58 11.76
C ASP A 215 5.65 13.43 13.07
N ASP A 216 4.63 14.27 13.28
CA ASP A 216 3.77 14.23 14.46
C ASP A 216 2.33 14.61 14.07
N LYS A 217 1.37 13.87 14.63
CA LYS A 217 -0.07 14.15 14.52
C LYS A 217 -0.50 15.40 15.28
N ASN A 218 0.25 15.86 16.28
CA ASN A 218 -0.10 17.09 17.02
C ASN A 218 -0.17 18.31 16.10
N ASN A 219 0.60 18.32 15.01
CA ASN A 219 0.55 19.35 13.97
C ASN A 219 -0.78 19.38 13.19
N LEU A 220 -1.66 18.39 13.40
CA LEU A 220 -2.95 18.31 12.75
C LEU A 220 -4.09 18.85 13.60
N LYS A 221 -3.95 19.02 14.92
CA LYS A 221 -5.10 19.33 15.81
C LYS A 221 -5.89 20.56 15.36
N ASP A 222 -5.20 21.64 15.00
CA ASP A 222 -5.82 22.89 14.54
C ASP A 222 -6.36 22.79 13.10
N ARG A 223 -5.99 21.74 12.37
CA ARG A 223 -6.38 21.46 10.97
C ARG A 223 -7.51 20.43 10.87
N ILE A 224 -7.85 19.78 11.98
CA ILE A 224 -9.05 18.96 12.16
C ILE A 224 -10.18 19.93 12.54
N LEU A 225 -10.69 20.69 11.57
CA LEU A 225 -11.63 21.77 11.87
C LEU A 225 -12.96 21.23 12.40
N ARG A 226 -13.41 21.81 13.51
CA ARG A 226 -14.83 21.96 13.86
C ARG A 226 -15.23 23.34 13.34
N GLN A 227 -15.92 23.42 12.20
CA GLN A 227 -16.61 24.65 11.82
C GLN A 227 -17.92 24.72 12.60
#